data_AF-A0A1W9WDD3-F1
#
_entry.id   AF-A0A1W9WDD3-F1
#
_cell.length_a   1.000
_cell.length_b   1.000
_cell.length_c   1.000
_cell.angle_alpha   90.00
_cell.angle_beta   90.00
_cell.angle_gamma   90.00
#
_symmetry.space_group_name_H-M   'P 1'
#
loop_
_entity.id
_entity.type
_entity.pdbx_description
1 polymer ?
#
loop_
_entity_poly.entity_id
_entity_poly.type
_entity_poly.pdbx_seq_one_letter_code
_entity_poly.pdbx_strand_id
1 'polypeptide(L)'
;MFQYKVYILILGNLANKTNFRSYVSFHSNCAILFSMKQKYFIDSHKALTGLVVLLMIAIYNQWTNTTAWLYLALHGTYGILWVLKSNIFPDKSWEQEISWGYGLVNLVALSLYWISPWLIISQSVHVPAWYLGMCVSLYIFGIFFHFTTDMQKYIALKLQPAHLITTGMATHCRNMNYFGELFLLHYATQNSMLN
;
A
#
# COMPACT_ATOMS: atom_id res chain seq x y z
N MET A 1 -2.86 22.05 9.16
CA MET A 1 -4.25 22.54 9.04
C MET A 1 -4.52 23.83 9.83
N PHE A 2 -3.88 24.07 10.99
CA PHE A 2 -4.10 25.27 11.82
C PHE A 2 -3.40 26.55 11.32
N GLN A 3 -2.17 26.46 10.78
CA GLN A 3 -1.40 27.61 10.29
C GLN A 3 -2.07 28.36 9.11
N TYR A 4 -2.76 27.63 8.22
CA TYR A 4 -3.44 28.23 7.06
C TYR A 4 -4.68 29.06 7.42
N LYS A 5 -5.39 28.73 8.51
CA LYS A 5 -6.59 29.49 8.93
C LYS A 5 -6.23 30.89 9.44
N VAL A 6 -5.06 31.06 10.07
CA VAL A 6 -4.62 32.35 10.63
C VAL A 6 -4.20 33.32 9.52
N TYR A 7 -3.48 32.84 8.50
CA TYR A 7 -3.09 33.67 7.34
C TYR A 7 -4.30 34.19 6.53
N ILE A 8 -5.32 33.35 6.37
CA ILE A 8 -6.57 33.71 5.66
C ILE A 8 -7.36 34.79 6.42
N LEU A 9 -7.35 34.75 7.76
CA LEU A 9 -8.00 35.75 8.62
C LEU A 9 -7.30 37.12 8.57
N ILE A 10 -5.96 37.15 8.49
CA ILE A 10 -5.19 38.40 8.43
C ILE A 10 -5.34 39.10 7.08
N LEU A 11 -5.35 38.35 5.97
CA LEU A 11 -5.52 38.92 4.62
C LEU A 11 -6.97 39.33 4.30
N GLY A 12 -7.97 38.70 4.95
CA GLY A 12 -9.38 39.04 4.78
C GLY A 12 -9.78 40.44 5.25
N ASN A 13 -8.99 41.06 6.14
CA ASN A 13 -9.22 42.42 6.61
C ASN A 13 -8.64 43.53 5.70
N LEU A 14 -7.77 43.17 4.74
CA LEU A 14 -7.08 44.13 3.87
C LEU A 14 -7.58 44.10 2.41
N ALA A 15 -8.32 43.06 2.00
CA ALA A 15 -8.76 42.89 0.62
C ALA A 15 -10.27 43.07 0.48
N ASN A 16 -10.67 43.92 -0.48
CA ASN A 16 -12.05 44.06 -0.94
C ASN A 16 -12.66 42.67 -1.24
N LYS A 17 -13.91 42.41 -0.80
CA LYS A 17 -14.55 41.07 -0.78
C LYS A 17 -14.48 40.30 -2.11
N THR A 18 -14.47 41.01 -3.23
CA THR A 18 -14.34 40.46 -4.60
C THR A 18 -12.95 39.90 -4.89
N ASN A 19 -11.89 40.58 -4.45
CA ASN A 19 -10.51 40.09 -4.62
C ASN A 19 -10.19 38.92 -3.70
N PHE A 20 -10.74 38.89 -2.48
CA PHE A 20 -10.52 37.78 -1.55
C PHE A 20 -11.11 36.46 -2.07
N ARG A 21 -12.32 36.48 -2.64
CA ARG A 21 -12.95 35.28 -3.23
C ARG A 21 -12.14 34.76 -4.42
N SER A 22 -11.62 35.67 -5.26
CA SER A 22 -10.75 35.32 -6.37
C SER A 22 -9.40 34.77 -5.91
N TYR A 23 -8.82 35.31 -4.82
CA TYR A 23 -7.54 34.85 -4.27
C TYR A 23 -7.62 33.47 -3.60
N VAL A 24 -8.69 33.24 -2.83
CA VAL A 24 -9.01 31.94 -2.23
C VAL A 24 -9.33 30.92 -3.32
N SER A 25 -10.10 31.31 -4.34
CA SER A 25 -10.36 30.46 -5.52
C SER A 25 -9.06 30.13 -6.25
N PHE A 26 -8.18 31.10 -6.51
CA PHE A 26 -6.89 30.91 -7.18
C PHE A 26 -5.94 29.98 -6.41
N HIS A 27 -5.79 30.17 -5.09
CA HIS A 27 -4.96 29.28 -4.26
C HIS A 27 -5.56 27.88 -4.12
N SER A 28 -6.89 27.77 -4.03
CA SER A 28 -7.57 26.46 -4.01
C SER A 28 -7.42 25.74 -5.35
N ASN A 29 -7.55 26.47 -6.47
CA ASN A 29 -7.38 25.93 -7.82
C ASN A 29 -5.91 25.53 -8.09
N CYS A 30 -4.93 26.26 -7.57
CA CYS A 30 -3.51 25.90 -7.66
C CYS A 30 -3.18 24.64 -6.83
N ALA A 31 -3.78 24.50 -5.64
CA ALA A 31 -3.65 23.28 -4.83
C ALA A 31 -4.33 22.06 -5.49
N ILE A 32 -5.45 22.27 -6.21
CA ILE A 32 -6.12 21.23 -7.01
C ILE A 32 -5.27 20.80 -8.22
N LEU A 33 -4.54 21.73 -8.85
CA LEU A 33 -3.64 21.42 -9.98
C LEU A 33 -2.47 20.48 -9.63
N PHE A 34 -2.11 20.36 -8.35
CA PHE A 34 -1.10 19.42 -7.84
C PHE A 34 -1.71 18.40 -6.85
N SER A 35 -2.88 17.86 -7.19
CA SER A 35 -3.49 16.75 -6.45
C SER A 35 -3.62 15.51 -7.35
N MET A 36 -3.42 14.33 -6.76
CA MET A 36 -3.65 13.05 -7.41
C MET A 36 -4.21 12.05 -6.41
N LYS A 37 -4.94 11.06 -6.93
CA LYS A 37 -5.47 9.95 -6.13
C LYS A 37 -4.35 9.19 -5.45
N GLN A 38 -4.55 8.92 -4.17
CA GLN A 38 -3.59 8.17 -3.35
C GLN A 38 -3.26 6.79 -3.94
N LYS A 39 -4.22 6.13 -4.58
CA LYS A 39 -4.01 4.82 -5.20
C LYS A 39 -2.86 4.78 -6.19
N TYR A 40 -2.59 5.85 -6.95
CA TYR A 40 -1.54 5.82 -7.97
C TYR A 40 -0.15 5.63 -7.36
N PHE A 41 0.12 6.23 -6.21
CA PHE A 41 1.38 6.03 -5.50
C PHE A 41 1.50 4.59 -4.97
N ILE A 42 0.42 4.07 -4.38
CA ILE A 42 0.38 2.73 -3.80
C ILE A 42 0.50 1.67 -4.89
N ASP A 43 -0.34 1.75 -5.93
CA ASP A 43 -0.41 0.78 -7.02
C ASP A 43 0.90 0.74 -7.81
N SER A 44 1.51 1.91 -8.06
CA SER A 44 2.82 1.97 -8.74
C SER A 44 3.90 1.26 -7.91
N HIS A 45 3.95 1.50 -6.59
CA HIS A 45 4.90 0.81 -5.72
C HIS A 45 4.66 -0.71 -5.71
N LYS A 46 3.40 -1.15 -5.59
CA LYS A 46 3.04 -2.57 -5.58
C LYS A 46 3.38 -3.24 -6.90
N ALA A 47 3.05 -2.62 -8.04
CA ALA A 47 3.40 -3.12 -9.38
C ALA A 47 4.91 -3.24 -9.58
N LEU A 48 5.67 -2.24 -9.13
CA LEU A 48 7.11 -2.16 -9.32
C LEU A 48 7.89 -3.13 -8.41
N THR A 49 7.29 -3.59 -7.31
CA THR A 49 7.97 -4.45 -6.32
C THR A 49 8.57 -5.71 -6.96
N GLY A 50 7.85 -6.40 -7.86
CA GLY A 50 8.38 -7.58 -8.53
C GLY A 50 9.60 -7.28 -9.41
N LEU A 51 9.55 -6.17 -10.16
CA LEU A 51 10.67 -5.75 -11.02
C LEU A 51 11.90 -5.35 -10.18
N VAL A 52 11.68 -4.68 -9.05
CA VAL A 52 12.77 -4.30 -8.12
C VAL A 52 13.43 -5.54 -7.53
N VAL A 53 12.65 -6.53 -7.09
CA VAL A 53 13.21 -7.79 -6.56
C VAL A 53 13.97 -8.55 -7.64
N LEU A 54 13.44 -8.62 -8.87
CA LEU A 54 14.15 -9.25 -10.00
C LEU A 54 15.46 -8.52 -10.32
N LEU A 55 15.46 -7.19 -10.29
CA LEU A 55 16.67 -6.38 -10.46
C LEU A 55 17.69 -6.65 -9.34
N MET A 56 17.24 -6.80 -8.09
CA MET A 56 18.12 -7.18 -6.98
C MET A 56 18.75 -8.57 -7.22
N ILE A 57 17.98 -9.56 -7.68
CA ILE A 57 18.51 -10.89 -8.04
C ILE A 57 19.63 -10.76 -9.08
N ALA A 58 19.43 -9.91 -10.09
CA ALA A 58 20.41 -9.67 -11.13
C ALA A 58 21.67 -8.97 -10.61
N ILE A 59 21.52 -7.89 -9.83
CA ILE A 59 22.65 -7.10 -9.28
C ILE A 59 23.53 -7.95 -8.35
N TYR A 60 22.92 -8.80 -7.52
CA TYR A 60 23.63 -9.65 -6.55
C TYR A 60 23.94 -11.06 -7.07
N ASN A 61 23.68 -11.33 -8.34
CA ASN A 61 23.92 -12.62 -9.01
C ASN A 61 23.28 -13.84 -8.29
N GLN A 62 22.07 -13.67 -7.77
CA GLN A 62 21.35 -14.68 -6.96
C GLN A 62 20.45 -15.60 -7.79
N TRP A 63 20.83 -15.92 -9.03
CA TRP A 63 19.97 -16.64 -9.98
C TRP A 63 19.62 -18.07 -9.55
N THR A 64 20.45 -18.72 -8.72
CA THR A 64 20.20 -20.08 -8.21
C THR A 64 19.52 -20.08 -6.83
N ASN A 65 19.25 -18.90 -6.25
CA ASN A 65 18.69 -18.77 -4.91
C ASN A 65 17.17 -18.98 -4.92
N THR A 66 16.73 -20.16 -4.48
CA THR A 66 15.31 -20.52 -4.40
C THR A 66 14.51 -19.59 -3.48
N THR A 67 15.09 -19.12 -2.37
CA THR A 67 14.44 -18.17 -1.45
C THR A 67 14.10 -16.87 -2.17
N ALA A 68 15.05 -16.35 -2.96
CA ALA A 68 14.88 -15.10 -3.70
C ALA A 68 13.79 -15.23 -4.78
N TRP A 69 13.76 -16.34 -5.51
CA TRP A 69 12.72 -16.63 -6.50
C TRP A 69 11.34 -16.79 -5.88
N LEU A 70 11.25 -17.46 -4.73
CA LEU A 70 9.98 -17.61 -4.03
C LEU A 70 9.48 -16.27 -3.49
N TYR A 71 10.38 -15.43 -2.95
CA TYR A 71 10.03 -14.06 -2.56
C TYR A 71 9.51 -13.25 -3.75
N LEU A 72 10.20 -13.32 -4.90
CA LEU A 72 9.78 -12.67 -6.15
C LEU A 72 8.39 -13.14 -6.59
N ALA A 73 8.16 -14.46 -6.60
CA ALA A 73 6.86 -15.02 -6.99
C ALA A 73 5.75 -14.51 -6.06
N LEU A 74 5.94 -14.61 -4.75
CA LEU A 74 4.92 -14.21 -3.78
C LEU A 74 4.66 -12.70 -3.81
N HIS A 75 5.68 -11.86 -3.70
CA HIS A 75 5.48 -10.40 -3.65
C HIS A 75 5.25 -9.76 -5.02
N GLY A 76 5.82 -10.31 -6.09
CA GLY A 76 5.58 -9.88 -7.46
C GLY A 76 4.14 -10.17 -7.88
N THR A 77 3.66 -11.41 -7.68
CA THR A 77 2.26 -11.76 -7.96
C THR A 77 1.32 -10.98 -7.04
N TYR A 78 1.65 -10.79 -5.76
CA TYR A 78 0.87 -9.93 -4.87
C TYR A 78 0.70 -8.52 -5.43
N GLY A 79 1.79 -7.94 -5.94
CA GLY A 79 1.78 -6.60 -6.54
C GLY A 79 0.81 -6.51 -7.72
N ILE A 80 0.81 -7.52 -8.59
CA ILE A 80 -0.14 -7.60 -9.72
C ILE A 80 -1.58 -7.75 -9.22
N LEU A 81 -1.82 -8.68 -8.28
CA LEU A 81 -3.16 -8.91 -7.71
C LEU A 81 -3.69 -7.66 -7.00
N TRP A 82 -2.82 -6.90 -6.34
CA TRP A 82 -3.18 -5.62 -5.71
C TRP A 82 -3.69 -4.62 -6.74
N VAL A 83 -2.97 -4.42 -7.83
CA VAL A 83 -3.38 -3.51 -8.91
C VAL A 83 -4.69 -3.97 -9.53
N LEU A 84 -4.86 -5.28 -9.76
CA LEU A 84 -6.13 -5.83 -10.25
C LEU A 84 -7.29 -5.53 -9.29
N LYS A 85 -7.11 -5.81 -7.99
CA LYS A 85 -8.05 -5.43 -6.93
C LYS A 85 -8.42 -3.95 -7.00
N SER A 86 -7.42 -3.07 -7.10
CA SER A 86 -7.59 -1.62 -7.10
C SER A 86 -8.48 -1.15 -8.26
N ASN A 87 -8.48 -1.90 -9.37
CA ASN A 87 -9.34 -1.62 -10.52
C ASN A 87 -10.72 -2.31 -10.46
N ILE A 88 -10.82 -3.53 -9.91
CA ILE A 88 -12.07 -4.32 -9.92
C ILE A 88 -12.99 -3.93 -8.74
N PHE A 89 -12.42 -3.77 -7.54
CA PHE A 89 -13.15 -3.44 -6.31
C PHE A 89 -12.37 -2.38 -5.50
N PRO A 90 -12.31 -1.12 -5.99
CA PRO A 90 -11.50 -0.06 -5.41
C PRO A 90 -11.87 0.25 -3.96
N ASP A 91 -10.86 0.53 -3.13
CA ASP A 91 -11.07 1.06 -1.78
C ASP A 91 -11.32 2.58 -1.84
N LYS A 92 -12.44 3.02 -1.27
CA LYS A 92 -12.83 4.44 -1.25
C LYS A 92 -11.78 5.34 -0.58
N SER A 93 -11.01 4.81 0.36
CA SER A 93 -9.96 5.55 1.07
C SER A 93 -8.82 5.95 0.14
N TRP A 94 -8.51 5.11 -0.87
CA TRP A 94 -7.40 5.35 -1.80
C TRP A 94 -7.82 6.13 -3.05
N GLU A 95 -9.13 6.31 -3.26
CA GLU A 95 -9.70 7.17 -4.30
C GLU A 95 -9.70 8.66 -3.90
N GLN A 96 -9.30 8.99 -2.67
CA GLN A 96 -9.19 10.37 -2.21
C GLN A 96 -8.03 11.10 -2.87
N GLU A 97 -8.28 12.35 -3.26
CA GLU A 97 -7.26 13.25 -3.78
C GLU A 97 -6.34 13.70 -2.65
N ILE A 98 -5.04 13.49 -2.84
CA ILE A 98 -4.00 13.91 -1.91
C ILE A 98 -3.02 14.85 -2.61
N SER A 99 -2.32 15.67 -1.82
CA SER A 99 -1.23 16.48 -2.35
C SER A 99 -0.07 15.59 -2.80
N TRP A 100 0.64 16.02 -3.84
CA TRP A 100 1.84 15.31 -4.32
C TRP A 100 2.88 15.07 -3.23
N GLY A 101 3.12 16.05 -2.35
CA GLY A 101 4.07 15.91 -1.25
C GLY A 101 3.68 14.79 -0.26
N TYR A 102 2.40 14.68 0.08
CA TYR A 102 1.90 13.59 0.91
C TYR A 102 2.01 12.23 0.19
N GLY A 103 1.73 12.21 -1.12
CA GLY A 103 1.91 11.02 -1.95
C GLY A 103 3.36 10.52 -1.97
N LEU A 104 4.33 11.42 -2.06
CA LEU A 104 5.75 11.07 -2.01
C LEU A 104 6.16 10.50 -0.65
N VAL A 105 5.66 11.07 0.46
CA VAL A 105 5.89 10.51 1.80
C VAL A 105 5.36 9.08 1.90
N ASN A 106 4.14 8.83 1.39
CA ASN A 106 3.58 7.48 1.35
C ASN A 106 4.44 6.52 0.50
N LEU A 107 4.95 6.99 -0.64
CA LEU A 107 5.82 6.19 -1.49
C LEU A 107 7.13 5.83 -0.78
N VAL A 108 7.79 6.79 -0.11
CA VAL A 108 9.01 6.53 0.68
C VAL A 108 8.74 5.56 1.83
N ALA A 109 7.64 5.75 2.56
CA ALA A 109 7.26 4.85 3.64
C ALA A 109 7.00 3.42 3.13
N LEU A 110 6.40 3.28 1.94
CA LEU A 110 6.21 1.98 1.30
C LEU A 110 7.55 1.38 0.83
N SER A 111 8.48 2.18 0.32
CA SER A 111 9.79 1.68 -0.13
C SER A 111 10.62 1.06 0.99
N LEU A 112 10.33 1.36 2.27
CA LEU A 112 10.95 0.67 3.41
C LEU A 112 10.66 -0.84 3.40
N TYR A 113 9.55 -1.29 2.79
CA TYR A 113 9.27 -2.72 2.62
C TYR A 113 10.26 -3.42 1.69
N TRP A 114 11.00 -2.70 0.86
CA TRP A 114 12.05 -3.28 0.00
C TRP A 114 13.35 -3.59 0.76
N ILE A 115 13.48 -3.20 2.02
CA ILE A 115 14.61 -3.59 2.87
C ILE A 115 14.63 -5.11 3.07
N SER A 116 13.47 -5.75 3.26
CA SER A 116 13.35 -7.20 3.46
C SER A 116 13.95 -8.02 2.29
N PRO A 117 13.48 -7.86 1.02
CA PRO A 117 14.07 -8.60 -0.09
C PRO A 117 15.52 -8.23 -0.33
N TRP A 118 15.89 -6.97 -0.08
CA TRP A 118 17.28 -6.55 -0.19
C TRP A 118 18.18 -7.33 0.78
N LEU A 119 17.79 -7.52 2.04
CA LEU A 119 18.56 -8.31 3.00
C LEU A 119 18.66 -9.78 2.60
N ILE A 120 17.54 -10.39 2.19
CA ILE A 120 17.49 -11.79 1.73
C ILE A 120 18.46 -12.01 0.56
N ILE A 121 18.43 -11.12 -0.43
CA ILE A 121 19.19 -11.25 -1.67
C ILE A 121 20.66 -10.86 -1.46
N SER A 122 20.93 -9.73 -0.81
CA SER A 122 22.30 -9.24 -0.60
C SER A 122 23.14 -10.18 0.30
N GLN A 123 22.49 -10.87 1.23
CA GLN A 123 23.14 -11.83 2.13
C GLN A 123 23.06 -13.27 1.62
N SER A 124 22.54 -13.51 0.41
CA SER A 124 22.39 -14.85 -0.18
C SER A 124 21.68 -15.84 0.76
N VAL A 125 20.57 -15.42 1.38
CA VAL A 125 19.89 -16.23 2.41
C VAL A 125 19.23 -17.45 1.76
N HIS A 126 19.57 -18.64 2.24
CA HIS A 126 18.96 -19.91 1.85
C HIS A 126 18.17 -20.49 3.01
N VAL A 127 16.88 -20.72 2.78
CA VAL A 127 15.94 -21.17 3.81
C VAL A 127 15.53 -22.62 3.50
N PRO A 128 15.41 -23.50 4.51
CA PRO A 128 15.02 -24.89 4.29
C PRO A 128 13.60 -25.01 3.73
N ALA A 129 13.37 -26.04 2.91
CA ALA A 129 12.13 -26.22 2.16
C ALA A 129 10.87 -26.29 3.04
N TRP A 130 10.96 -26.89 4.23
CA TRP A 130 9.83 -26.98 5.16
C TRP A 130 9.36 -25.58 5.61
N TYR A 131 10.28 -24.66 5.84
CA TYR A 131 9.97 -23.30 6.28
C TYR A 131 9.38 -22.49 5.12
N LEU A 132 9.97 -22.60 3.93
CA LEU A 132 9.41 -22.00 2.71
C LEU A 132 7.96 -22.48 2.48
N GLY A 133 7.69 -23.79 2.66
CA GLY A 133 6.35 -24.35 2.57
C GLY A 133 5.36 -23.75 3.58
N MET A 134 5.78 -23.61 4.85
CA MET A 134 4.96 -22.94 5.87
C MET A 134 4.67 -21.48 5.51
N CYS A 135 5.69 -20.74 5.07
CA CYS A 135 5.52 -19.35 4.68
C CYS A 135 4.60 -19.18 3.47
N VAL A 136 4.67 -20.07 2.48
CA VAL A 136 3.73 -20.08 1.34
C VAL A 136 2.31 -20.35 1.83
N SER A 137 2.12 -21.32 2.73
CA SER A 137 0.79 -21.61 3.31
C SER A 137 0.21 -20.39 4.03
N LEU A 138 1.00 -19.74 4.88
CA LEU A 138 0.59 -18.52 5.60
C LEU A 138 0.27 -17.38 4.62
N TYR A 139 1.09 -17.22 3.58
CA TYR A 139 0.86 -16.24 2.54
C TYR A 139 -0.48 -16.48 1.83
N ILE A 140 -0.81 -17.73 1.46
CA ILE A 140 -2.07 -18.06 0.79
C ILE A 140 -3.27 -17.71 1.68
N PHE A 141 -3.23 -18.05 2.96
CA PHE A 141 -4.26 -17.63 3.91
C PHE A 141 -4.34 -16.11 4.04
N GLY A 142 -3.19 -15.42 4.07
CA GLY A 142 -3.12 -13.95 4.07
C GLY A 142 -3.81 -13.32 2.86
N ILE A 143 -3.54 -13.82 1.66
CA ILE A 143 -4.19 -13.42 0.41
C ILE A 143 -5.71 -13.64 0.49
N PHE A 144 -6.12 -14.82 0.96
CA PHE A 144 -7.53 -15.14 1.12
C PHE A 144 -8.23 -14.15 2.06
N PHE A 145 -7.73 -13.96 3.28
CA PHE A 145 -8.34 -13.04 4.25
C PHE A 145 -8.34 -11.60 3.75
N HIS A 146 -7.28 -11.17 3.09
CA HIS A 146 -7.17 -9.84 2.53
C HIS A 146 -8.23 -9.59 1.45
N PHE A 147 -8.13 -10.28 0.31
CA PHE A 147 -8.96 -9.96 -0.85
C PHE A 147 -10.44 -10.28 -0.63
N THR A 148 -10.76 -11.35 0.10
CA THR A 148 -12.17 -11.67 0.40
C THR A 148 -12.82 -10.63 1.28
N THR A 149 -12.12 -10.12 2.30
CA THR A 149 -12.64 -9.06 3.17
C THR A 149 -12.83 -7.76 2.40
N ASP A 150 -11.89 -7.39 1.54
CA ASP A 150 -12.01 -6.18 0.73
C ASP A 150 -13.13 -6.28 -0.31
N MET A 151 -13.29 -7.44 -0.95
CA MET A 151 -14.43 -7.69 -1.85
C MET A 151 -15.76 -7.63 -1.10
N GLN A 152 -15.86 -8.31 0.06
CA GLN A 152 -17.06 -8.27 0.89
C GLN A 152 -17.40 -6.82 1.28
N LYS A 153 -16.39 -6.04 1.68
CA LYS A 153 -16.51 -4.62 2.02
C LYS A 153 -17.01 -3.80 0.84
N TYR A 154 -16.41 -3.98 -0.33
CA TYR A 154 -16.78 -3.27 -1.56
C TYR A 154 -18.23 -3.54 -1.95
N ILE A 155 -18.64 -4.81 -2.02
CA ILE A 155 -20.00 -5.20 -2.41
C ILE A 155 -21.03 -4.73 -1.38
N ALA A 156 -20.78 -4.95 -0.09
CA ALA A 156 -21.71 -4.54 0.96
C ALA A 156 -21.95 -3.02 0.95
N LEU A 157 -20.89 -2.21 0.83
CA LEU A 157 -21.00 -0.75 0.79
C LEU A 157 -21.53 -0.20 -0.54
N LYS A 158 -21.49 -1.00 -1.60
CA LYS A 158 -22.11 -0.67 -2.90
C LYS A 158 -23.63 -0.91 -2.86
N LEU A 159 -24.08 -1.97 -2.20
CA LEU A 159 -25.50 -2.31 -2.06
C LEU A 159 -26.20 -1.51 -0.95
N GLN A 160 -25.51 -1.27 0.16
CA GLN A 160 -26.02 -0.56 1.33
C GLN A 160 -24.98 0.49 1.79
N PRO A 161 -24.94 1.66 1.13
CA PRO A 161 -24.02 2.72 1.50
C PRO A 161 -24.20 3.15 2.96
N ALA A 162 -23.09 3.46 3.64
CA ALA A 162 -23.04 3.91 5.03
C ALA A 162 -23.60 2.91 6.09
N HIS A 163 -23.89 1.67 5.71
CA HIS A 163 -24.24 0.63 6.67
C HIS A 163 -23.01 -0.07 7.23
N LEU A 164 -23.04 -0.39 8.53
CA LEU A 164 -21.96 -1.10 9.19
C LEU A 164 -22.02 -2.58 8.87
N ILE A 165 -20.95 -3.14 8.32
CA ILE A 165 -20.86 -4.57 8.02
C ILE A 165 -20.67 -5.35 9.32
N THR A 166 -21.57 -6.29 9.62
CA THR A 166 -21.53 -7.14 10.84
C THR A 166 -21.53 -8.64 10.53
N THR A 167 -21.58 -9.02 9.25
CA THR A 167 -21.64 -10.40 8.78
C THR A 167 -20.32 -10.86 8.14
N GLY A 168 -20.19 -12.17 7.89
CA GLY A 168 -19.03 -12.76 7.21
C GLY A 168 -17.71 -12.52 7.96
N MET A 169 -16.68 -12.05 7.25
CA MET A 169 -15.36 -11.79 7.84
C MET A 169 -15.40 -10.77 8.99
N ALA A 170 -16.31 -9.80 8.89
CA ALA A 170 -16.46 -8.72 9.87
C ALA A 170 -17.09 -9.18 11.21
N THR A 171 -17.64 -10.39 11.26
CA THR A 171 -18.21 -10.98 12.50
C THR A 171 -17.12 -11.43 13.46
N HIS A 172 -15.98 -11.89 12.93
CA HIS A 172 -14.85 -12.36 13.74
C HIS A 172 -13.83 -11.25 14.02
N CYS A 173 -13.54 -10.40 13.03
CA CYS A 173 -12.58 -9.31 13.17
C CYS A 173 -13.01 -8.11 12.33
N ARG A 174 -12.96 -6.90 12.92
CA ARG A 174 -13.31 -5.64 12.23
C ARG A 174 -12.39 -5.32 11.05
N ASN A 175 -11.17 -5.86 11.07
CA ASN A 175 -10.05 -5.53 10.19
C ASN A 175 -9.38 -6.80 9.65
N MET A 176 -10.18 -7.77 9.22
CA MET A 176 -9.68 -9.07 8.71
C MET A 176 -8.78 -8.91 7.46
N ASN A 177 -8.96 -7.83 6.70
CA ASN A 177 -8.07 -7.49 5.59
C ASN A 177 -6.65 -7.17 6.06
N TYR A 178 -6.50 -6.36 7.10
CA TYR A 178 -5.21 -6.04 7.71
C TYR A 178 -4.57 -7.25 8.40
N PHE A 179 -5.38 -8.13 8.99
CA PHE A 179 -4.90 -9.41 9.50
C PHE A 179 -4.31 -10.28 8.38
N GLY A 180 -4.96 -10.31 7.22
CA GLY A 180 -4.40 -10.95 6.03
C GLY A 180 -3.07 -10.35 5.60
N GLU A 181 -2.97 -9.01 5.57
CA GLU A 181 -1.70 -8.32 5.24
C GLU A 181 -0.56 -8.65 6.22
N LEU A 182 -0.86 -8.87 7.50
CA LEU A 182 0.15 -9.27 8.49
C LEU A 182 0.78 -10.62 8.12
N PHE A 183 0.00 -11.59 7.65
CA PHE A 183 0.55 -12.88 7.22
C PHE A 183 1.43 -12.76 5.98
N LEU A 184 1.18 -11.77 5.11
CA LEU A 184 2.02 -11.49 3.96
C LEU A 184 3.39 -10.91 4.35
N LEU A 185 3.51 -10.35 5.56
CA LEU A 185 4.75 -9.73 6.05
C LEU A 185 5.76 -10.76 6.61
N HIS A 186 5.37 -12.01 6.84
CA HIS A 186 6.14 -12.96 7.67
C HIS A 186 7.40 -13.58 7.01
N TYR A 187 7.98 -12.95 5.98
CA TYR A 187 9.17 -13.48 5.31
C TYR A 187 10.52 -12.96 5.84
N ALA A 188 10.57 -12.19 6.94
CA ALA A 188 11.75 -11.38 7.26
C ALA A 188 12.47 -11.70 8.60
N THR A 189 12.17 -12.80 9.29
CA THR A 189 12.78 -13.09 10.60
C THR A 189 13.29 -14.51 10.76
N GLN A 190 14.41 -14.81 10.10
CA GLN A 190 15.39 -15.77 10.64
C GLN A 190 16.77 -15.40 10.10
N ASN A 191 17.49 -14.55 10.81
CA ASN A 191 18.94 -14.44 10.68
C ASN A 191 19.55 -14.19 12.06
N SER A 192 19.72 -15.28 12.83
CA SER A 192 20.61 -15.35 14.01
C SER A 192 20.61 -16.71 14.76
N MET A 193 20.28 -17.85 14.14
CA MET A 193 20.20 -19.13 14.90
C MET A 193 20.92 -20.34 14.26
N LEU A 194 21.70 -20.19 13.18
CA LEU A 194 22.42 -21.33 12.57
C LEU A 194 23.78 -20.96 11.97
N ASN A 195 24.60 -20.20 12.70
CA ASN A 195 26.07 -20.26 12.57
C ASN A 195 26.67 -20.11 13.97
#